data_AF-A0A1V3X7E2-F1
#
_entry.id   AF-A0A1V3X7E2-F1
#
_cell.length_a   1.000
_cell.length_b   1.000
_cell.length_c   1.000
_cell.angle_alpha   90.00
_cell.angle_beta   90.00
_cell.angle_gamma   90.00
#
_symmetry.space_group_name_H-M   'P 1'
#
loop_
_entity.id
_entity.type
_entity.pdbx_description
1 polymer ?
#
loop_
_entity_poly.entity_id
_entity_poly.type
_entity_poly.pdbx_seq_one_letter_code
_entity_poly.pdbx_strand_id
1 'polypeptide(L)'
;MYGDAGPGQRRCRWAGLFGGNGGTGGSGGAAGLFGTGGAGANGGTGGTGSDIGATGLDGGSGGAGGAGGSGGVLFGNGGSGGAGGTADRR
;
A
#
# COMPACT_ATOMS: atom_id res chain seq x y z
N MET A 1 -11.63 14.03 36.04
CA MET A 1 -12.55 12.89 35.88
C MET A 1 -12.16 12.15 34.61
N TYR A 2 -11.39 11.08 34.72
CA TYR A 2 -11.14 10.17 33.59
C TYR A 2 -12.28 9.16 33.58
N GLY A 3 -13.21 9.31 32.64
CA GLY A 3 -14.30 8.36 32.46
C GLY A 3 -13.76 7.03 31.97
N ASP A 4 -14.10 5.95 32.68
CA ASP A 4 -13.77 4.58 32.30
C ASP A 4 -14.39 4.25 30.94
N ALA A 5 -13.53 4.19 29.93
CA ALA A 5 -13.89 3.72 28.61
C ALA A 5 -14.05 2.19 28.65
N GLY A 6 -15.26 1.72 28.35
CA GLY A 6 -15.63 0.30 28.35
C GLY A 6 -14.71 -0.58 27.48
N PRO A 7 -14.79 -1.91 27.65
CA PRO A 7 -13.81 -2.88 27.13
C PRO A 7 -13.67 -2.92 25.59
N GLY A 8 -14.54 -2.25 24.83
CA GLY A 8 -14.43 -2.10 23.37
C GLY A 8 -13.52 -0.96 22.91
N GLN A 9 -13.21 0.04 23.74
CA GLN A 9 -12.47 1.24 23.31
C GLN A 9 -10.95 1.14 23.46
N ARG A 10 -10.44 0.06 24.08
CA ARG A 10 -8.99 -0.14 24.31
C ARG A 10 -8.27 -0.66 23.06
N ARG A 11 -9.00 -1.17 22.07
CA ARG A 11 -8.43 -1.74 20.83
C ARG A 11 -8.40 -0.74 19.67
N CYS A 12 -9.26 0.28 19.72
CA CYS A 12 -9.32 1.32 18.69
C CYS A 12 -8.54 2.59 19.07
N ARG A 13 -8.07 2.73 20.32
CA ARG A 13 -7.29 3.90 20.74
C ARG A 13 -5.84 3.89 20.26
N TRP A 14 -5.32 2.72 19.87
CA TRP A 14 -3.96 2.56 19.32
C TRP A 14 -3.95 2.51 17.78
N ALA A 15 -5.06 2.12 17.15
CA ALA A 15 -5.15 1.84 15.72
C ALA A 15 -5.04 3.08 14.80
N GLY A 16 -5.01 4.29 15.35
CA GLY A 16 -4.76 5.53 14.61
C GLY A 16 -3.54 6.30 15.11
N LEU A 17 -2.75 5.73 16.03
CA LEU A 17 -1.62 6.41 16.65
C LEU A 17 -0.46 6.57 15.64
N PHE A 18 -0.17 5.52 14.87
CA PHE A 18 0.78 5.54 13.75
C PHE A 18 0.05 5.37 12.42
N GLY A 19 0.63 5.91 11.36
CA GLY A 19 0.15 5.67 10.00
C GLY A 19 0.33 4.21 9.58
N GLY A 20 -0.72 3.61 9.01
CA GLY A 20 -0.61 2.25 8.46
C GLY A 20 0.21 2.22 7.17
N ASN A 21 0.91 1.12 6.87
CA ASN A 21 1.63 1.00 5.61
C ASN A 21 0.68 0.97 4.41
N GLY A 22 1.12 1.54 3.29
CA GLY A 22 0.41 1.48 2.03
C GLY A 22 0.34 0.05 1.48
N GLY A 23 -0.77 -0.29 0.84
CA GLY A 23 -0.98 -1.61 0.26
C GLY A 23 -0.03 -1.92 -0.91
N THR A 24 0.28 -3.19 -1.14
CA THR A 24 1.06 -3.60 -2.32
C THR A 24 0.25 -3.40 -3.60
N GLY A 25 0.91 -2.95 -4.67
CA GLY A 25 0.32 -2.87 -6.01
C GLY A 25 0.01 -4.26 -6.57
N GLY A 26 -1.11 -4.38 -7.28
CA GLY A 26 -1.50 -5.63 -7.94
C GLY A 26 -0.60 -5.97 -9.13
N SER A 27 -0.44 -7.27 -9.41
CA SER A 27 0.31 -7.75 -10.57
C SER A 27 -0.40 -7.42 -11.89
N GLY A 28 0.39 -7.22 -12.95
CA GLY A 28 -0.11 -7.08 -14.30
C GLY A 28 -0.65 -8.40 -14.87
N GLY A 29 -1.60 -8.31 -15.79
CA GLY A 29 -2.23 -9.48 -16.42
C GLY A 29 -1.31 -10.18 -17.43
N ALA A 30 -1.41 -11.50 -17.52
CA ALA A 30 -0.70 -12.27 -18.54
C ALA A 30 -1.42 -12.22 -19.89
N ALA A 31 -0.66 -12.15 -20.97
CA ALA A 31 -1.15 -12.36 -22.32
C ALA A 31 -1.25 -13.87 -22.66
N GLY A 32 -2.09 -14.19 -23.65
CA GLY A 32 -2.33 -15.56 -24.10
C GLY A 32 -1.26 -16.08 -25.08
N LEU A 33 -1.67 -16.64 -26.22
CA LEU A 33 -0.72 -17.16 -27.21
C LEU A 33 0.16 -16.04 -27.82
N PHE A 34 -0.43 -14.86 -27.99
CA PHE A 34 0.20 -13.65 -28.48
C PHE A 34 -0.18 -12.46 -27.61
N GLY A 35 0.66 -11.42 -27.61
CA GLY A 35 0.37 -10.11 -27.00
C GLY A 35 1.32 -9.76 -25.86
N THR A 36 1.33 -8.50 -25.44
CA THR A 36 2.19 -8.04 -24.35
C THR A 36 1.50 -8.22 -22.99
N GLY A 37 2.27 -8.58 -21.98
CA GLY A 37 1.79 -8.62 -20.60
C GLY A 37 1.40 -7.22 -20.11
N GLY A 38 0.38 -7.15 -19.26
CA GLY A 38 -0.06 -5.90 -18.64
C GLY A 38 0.96 -5.37 -17.64
N ALA A 39 1.01 -4.06 -17.43
CA ALA A 39 1.85 -3.48 -16.39
C ALA A 39 1.31 -3.80 -14.98
N GLY A 40 2.22 -3.92 -14.00
CA GLY A 40 1.86 -3.98 -12.59
C GLY A 40 1.35 -2.63 -12.08
N ALA A 41 0.43 -2.66 -11.11
CA ALA A 41 -0.09 -1.46 -10.48
C ALA A 41 0.91 -0.88 -9.47
N ASN A 42 0.82 0.42 -9.20
CA ASN A 42 1.66 1.05 -8.18
C ASN A 42 1.27 0.59 -6.77
N GLY A 43 2.22 0.64 -5.85
CA GLY A 43 1.97 0.51 -4.42
C GLY A 43 1.15 1.68 -3.88
N GLY A 44 0.34 1.41 -2.86
CA GLY A 44 -0.47 2.41 -2.17
C GLY A 44 0.37 3.34 -1.31
N THR A 45 -0.16 4.52 -1.04
CA THR A 45 0.42 5.49 -0.11
C THR A 45 0.25 5.02 1.34
N GLY A 46 1.26 5.26 2.18
CA GLY A 46 1.16 5.06 3.62
C GLY A 46 0.14 6.00 4.27
N GLY A 47 -0.54 5.54 5.30
CA GLY A 47 -1.51 6.34 6.06
C GLY A 47 -0.84 7.40 6.93
N THR A 48 -1.63 8.39 7.33
CA THR A 48 -1.20 9.48 8.21
C THR A 48 -1.12 9.04 9.66
N GLY A 49 -0.05 9.41 10.37
CA GLY A 49 0.04 9.31 11.83
C GLY A 49 -0.90 10.30 12.54
N SER A 50 -1.23 10.05 13.81
CA SER A 50 -2.07 10.96 14.61
C SER A 50 -1.27 12.14 15.18
N ASP A 51 -1.91 13.31 15.20
CA ASP A 51 -1.38 14.52 15.86
C ASP A 51 -1.74 14.59 17.36
N ILE A 52 -1.76 13.45 18.07
CA ILE A 52 -2.11 13.44 19.51
C ILE A 52 -0.90 13.93 20.32
N GLY A 53 -0.88 15.24 20.56
CA GLY A 53 0.20 15.95 21.25
C GLY A 53 1.26 16.47 20.28
N ALA A 54 2.02 17.48 20.71
CA ALA A 54 3.01 18.21 19.88
C ALA A 54 4.16 17.36 19.30
N THR A 55 4.15 16.05 19.53
CA THR A 55 5.01 15.06 18.89
C THR A 55 4.20 14.39 17.78
N GLY A 56 4.27 14.93 16.56
CA GLY A 56 3.73 14.24 15.38
C GLY A 56 4.36 12.86 15.28
N LEU A 57 3.52 11.83 15.20
CA LEU A 57 3.98 10.45 15.08
C LEU A 57 4.17 10.11 13.62
N ASP A 58 5.18 9.27 13.33
CA ASP A 58 5.54 8.90 11.97
C ASP A 58 4.33 8.33 11.20
N GLY A 59 4.19 8.77 9.96
CA GLY A 59 3.26 8.18 8.99
C GLY A 59 3.75 6.82 8.50
N GLY A 60 2.87 6.10 7.82
CA GLY A 60 3.16 4.78 7.30
C GLY A 60 4.09 4.83 6.09
N SER A 61 4.82 3.74 5.85
CA SER A 61 5.60 3.60 4.62
C SER A 61 4.69 3.37 3.42
N GLY A 62 5.12 3.77 2.23
CA GLY A 62 4.45 3.37 0.99
C GLY A 62 4.53 1.85 0.74
N GLY A 63 3.57 1.32 -0.02
CA GLY A 63 3.54 -0.09 -0.41
C GLY A 63 4.49 -0.41 -1.56
N ALA A 64 4.88 -1.67 -1.73
CA ALA A 64 5.64 -2.08 -2.92
C ALA A 64 4.78 -2.00 -4.19
N GLY A 65 5.40 -1.71 -5.34
CA GLY A 65 4.75 -1.83 -6.64
C GLY A 65 4.48 -3.28 -7.03
N GLY A 66 3.49 -3.49 -7.90
CA GLY A 66 3.13 -4.81 -8.42
C GLY A 66 4.06 -5.29 -9.52
N ALA A 67 4.21 -6.60 -9.69
CA ALA A 67 4.98 -7.16 -10.79
C ALA A 67 4.28 -6.91 -12.13
N GLY A 68 5.05 -6.77 -13.21
CA GLY A 68 4.50 -6.80 -14.56
C GLY A 68 3.99 -8.18 -14.95
N GLY A 69 3.03 -8.24 -15.87
CA GLY A 69 2.45 -9.48 -16.37
C GLY A 69 3.30 -10.15 -17.44
N SER A 70 3.10 -11.44 -17.68
CA SER A 70 3.82 -12.18 -18.71
C SER A 70 3.34 -11.83 -20.13
N GLY A 71 4.28 -11.77 -21.07
CA GLY A 71 3.99 -11.67 -22.50
C GLY A 71 3.44 -12.98 -23.07
N GLY A 72 3.04 -12.93 -24.35
CA GLY A 72 2.46 -14.06 -25.05
C GLY A 72 3.47 -15.18 -25.26
N VAL A 73 2.97 -16.42 -25.22
CA VAL A 73 3.81 -17.63 -25.25
C VAL A 73 4.68 -17.72 -26.51
N LEU A 74 4.11 -17.38 -27.67
CA LEU A 74 4.84 -17.43 -28.93
C LEU A 74 5.47 -16.08 -29.27
N PHE A 75 4.71 -14.99 -29.09
CA PHE A 75 5.20 -13.64 -29.33
C PHE A 75 4.56 -12.65 -28.37
N GLY A 76 5.43 -11.86 -27.74
CA GLY A 76 5.05 -10.74 -26.90
C GLY A 76 6.02 -10.50 -25.75
N ASN A 77 6.16 -9.24 -25.35
CA ASN A 77 7.00 -8.85 -24.22
C ASN A 77 6.21 -8.92 -22.91
N GLY A 78 6.92 -9.14 -21.81
CA GLY A 78 6.36 -8.92 -20.47
C GLY A 78 5.98 -7.45 -20.26
N GLY A 79 5.03 -7.22 -19.37
CA GLY A 79 4.68 -5.90 -18.88
C GLY A 79 5.72 -5.38 -17.88
N SER A 80 5.79 -4.06 -17.73
CA SER A 80 6.63 -3.43 -16.72
C SER A 80 6.05 -3.63 -15.31
N GLY A 81 6.90 -3.63 -14.29
CA GLY A 81 6.46 -3.52 -12.91
C GLY A 81 5.84 -2.15 -12.60
N GLY A 82 5.01 -2.10 -11.57
CA GLY A 82 4.50 -0.87 -10.98
C GLY A 82 5.52 -0.19 -10.07
N ALA A 83 5.37 1.11 -9.87
CA ALA A 83 6.20 1.89 -8.96
C ALA A 83 5.84 1.61 -7.50
N GLY A 84 6.80 1.83 -6.59
CA GLY A 84 6.52 1.87 -5.15
C GLY A 84 5.58 3.01 -4.78
N GLY A 85 4.82 2.81 -3.70
CA GLY A 85 3.96 3.81 -3.09
C GLY A 85 4.76 4.84 -2.31
N THR A 86 4.11 5.96 -2.01
CA THR A 86 4.72 7.05 -1.24
C THR A 86 4.57 6.80 0.26
N ALA A 87 5.60 7.13 1.03
CA ALA A 87 5.47 7.22 2.48
C ALA A 87 4.82 8.55 2.83
N ASP A 88 4.02 8.55 3.89
CA ASP A 88 3.55 9.80 4.48
C ASP A 88 4.49 10.18 5.63
N ARG A 89 4.97 11.43 5.62
CA ARG A 89 5.84 11.98 6.67
C ARG A 89 5.35 13.37 7.03
N ARG A 90 4.99 13.56 8.29
CA ARG A 90 4.56 14.83 8.87
C ARG A 90 5.61 15.37 9.83
#